data_AF-A0A7G9G385-F1
#
_entry.id   AF-A0A7G9G385-F1
#
_cell.length_a   1.000
_cell.length_b   1.000
_cell.length_c   1.000
_cell.angle_alpha   90.00
_cell.angle_beta   90.00
_cell.angle_gamma   90.00
#
_symmetry.space_group_name_H-M   'P 1'
#
loop_
_entity.id
_entity.type
_entity.pdbx_description
1 polymer ?
#
loop_
_entity_poly.entity_id
_entity_poly.type
_entity_poly.pdbx_seq_one_letter_code
_entity_poly.pdbx_strand_id
1 'polypeptide(L)'
;MKKSAAVFTTIILSLVLGFTASANGNTGSCDQIENDRYSYEVGISDESWMEMTYTEKVEAYSISQEILEDMTTQQLVQAVMDYPFLVDLTLFNTLEEGYAHVLSCSNALRELEKRTDGFMTLIEYYENMPVPIKEEEGDISIIKLTFAEILISNMADKVTVSEKQLDELIKVIDQKDDQKALASELYGTESNLRIAGMQVYRAEFTSHTVKSLKGVNVSVIHYLSDLSTAQKNQENIAYSQAYPQATILGTATTMYNCASYAMVNRSTSNIYWLNNLSPTAAGYTRLGSSLTNATAGGVIYYTRTDSLGSHVGVVHSTNGGKIIIRSKMGIGPLAQHEIQMCPYYLGNGGLIFYK
;
A
#
# COMPACT_ATOMS: atom_id res chain seq x y z
N MET A 1 -4.27 -71.10 38.00
CA MET A 1 -5.67 -71.53 38.21
C MET A 1 -6.55 -70.30 38.30
N LYS A 2 -7.71 -70.34 37.64
CA LYS A 2 -8.73 -69.29 37.46
C LYS A 2 -9.04 -68.48 38.74
N LYS A 3 -9.28 -67.18 38.61
CA LYS A 3 -10.63 -66.57 38.66
C LYS A 3 -10.61 -65.04 38.45
N SER A 4 -11.53 -64.59 37.61
CA SER A 4 -11.89 -63.21 37.27
C SER A 4 -12.74 -62.53 38.34
N ALA A 5 -12.73 -61.18 38.38
CA ALA A 5 -13.86 -60.25 38.61
C ALA A 5 -13.29 -58.82 38.82
N ALA A 6 -13.48 -57.86 37.90
CA ALA A 6 -14.62 -56.94 37.75
C ALA A 6 -14.32 -55.55 38.39
N VAL A 7 -13.96 -54.55 37.57
CA VAL A 7 -14.74 -53.35 37.18
C VAL A 7 -14.99 -52.36 38.32
N PHE A 8 -14.42 -51.15 38.21
CA PHE A 8 -15.12 -49.85 38.34
C PHE A 8 -14.16 -48.74 37.87
N THR A 9 -14.25 -48.34 36.60
CA THR A 9 -13.60 -47.11 36.11
C THR A 9 -14.69 -46.07 35.92
N THR A 10 -14.63 -45.03 36.74
CA THR A 10 -15.54 -43.89 36.75
C THR A 10 -15.46 -43.13 35.43
N ILE A 11 -16.58 -43.08 34.72
CA ILE A 11 -16.79 -42.24 33.53
C ILE A 11 -17.01 -40.80 34.02
N ILE A 12 -16.05 -39.91 33.77
CA ILE A 12 -16.27 -38.46 33.89
C ILE A 12 -16.83 -37.99 32.55
N LEU A 13 -18.12 -37.67 32.58
CA LEU A 13 -18.90 -37.08 31.50
C LEU A 13 -18.57 -35.58 31.41
N SER A 14 -17.57 -35.19 30.63
CA SER A 14 -17.37 -33.79 30.25
C SER A 14 -18.23 -33.49 29.02
N LEU A 15 -19.30 -32.71 29.23
CA LEU A 15 -20.10 -32.10 28.19
C LEU A 15 -19.18 -31.30 27.23
N VAL A 16 -18.96 -31.83 26.04
CA VAL A 16 -18.58 -31.04 24.88
C VAL A 16 -19.90 -30.51 24.32
N LEU A 17 -20.22 -29.25 24.64
CA LEU A 17 -21.22 -28.50 23.90
C LEU A 17 -20.65 -28.30 22.49
N GLY A 18 -21.08 -29.16 21.58
CA GLY A 18 -20.84 -29.00 20.16
C GLY A 18 -21.54 -27.74 19.69
N PHE A 19 -20.75 -26.71 19.37
CA PHE A 19 -21.15 -25.82 18.30
C PHE A 19 -21.07 -26.65 17.02
N THR A 20 -22.23 -26.94 16.43
CA THR A 20 -22.31 -27.33 15.03
C THR A 20 -21.86 -26.12 14.22
N ALA A 21 -20.55 -26.00 13.99
CA ALA A 21 -20.08 -25.35 12.78
C ALA A 21 -20.65 -26.19 11.64
N SER A 22 -21.64 -25.64 10.93
CA SER A 22 -22.10 -26.23 9.69
C SER A 22 -20.91 -26.17 8.73
N ALA A 23 -20.18 -27.27 8.62
CA ALA A 23 -19.30 -27.51 7.50
C ALA A 23 -20.19 -27.65 6.27
N ASN A 24 -20.45 -26.54 5.59
CA ASN A 24 -20.87 -26.58 4.20
C ASN A 24 -19.64 -26.93 3.38
N GLY A 25 -19.30 -28.21 3.35
CA GLY A 25 -18.58 -28.75 2.22
C GLY A 25 -19.52 -28.73 1.03
N ASN A 26 -19.32 -27.80 0.10
CA ASN A 26 -19.85 -27.93 -1.25
C ASN A 26 -18.94 -27.17 -2.24
N THR A 27 -18.11 -27.96 -2.92
CA THR A 27 -17.77 -27.86 -4.35
C THR A 27 -17.70 -26.47 -4.99
N GLY A 28 -16.49 -26.05 -5.39
CA GLY A 28 -16.33 -25.10 -6.49
C GLY A 28 -15.02 -24.31 -6.46
N SER A 29 -13.89 -24.88 -6.89
CA SER A 29 -12.79 -24.03 -7.38
C SER A 29 -13.17 -23.25 -8.66
N CYS A 30 -14.33 -23.58 -9.25
CA CYS A 30 -14.86 -22.95 -10.46
C CYS A 30 -15.80 -21.75 -10.24
N ASP A 31 -16.27 -21.46 -9.01
CA ASP A 31 -17.27 -20.40 -8.80
C ASP A 31 -16.64 -19.00 -8.57
N GLN A 32 -15.33 -18.91 -8.34
CA GLN A 32 -14.62 -17.64 -8.12
C GLN A 32 -13.91 -17.10 -9.36
N ILE A 33 -13.97 -17.83 -10.47
CA ILE A 33 -13.45 -17.39 -11.77
C ILE A 33 -14.65 -17.19 -12.69
N GLU A 34 -15.04 -15.93 -12.89
CA GLU A 34 -16.12 -15.56 -13.80
C GLU A 34 -15.54 -14.78 -14.98
N ASN A 35 -15.87 -15.17 -16.22
CA ASN A 35 -15.35 -14.55 -17.45
C ASN A 35 -13.81 -14.42 -17.45
N ASP A 36 -13.10 -15.48 -17.06
CA ASP A 36 -11.64 -15.52 -16.96
C ASP A 36 -11.03 -14.48 -16.00
N ARG A 37 -11.81 -13.99 -15.04
CA ARG A 37 -11.38 -13.05 -14.00
C ARG A 37 -11.64 -13.63 -12.63
N TYR A 38 -10.62 -13.60 -11.78
CA TYR A 38 -10.79 -13.96 -10.37
C TYR A 38 -11.56 -12.87 -9.63
N SER A 39 -12.59 -13.26 -8.89
CA SER A 39 -13.37 -12.38 -8.04
C SER A 39 -12.98 -12.58 -6.58
N TYR A 40 -12.49 -11.52 -5.93
CA TYR A 40 -12.20 -11.54 -4.50
C TYR A 40 -13.49 -11.65 -3.69
N GLU A 41 -13.42 -12.28 -2.52
CA GLU A 41 -14.61 -12.54 -1.67
C GLU A 41 -15.27 -11.27 -1.13
N VAL A 42 -14.49 -10.18 -1.00
CA VAL A 42 -14.94 -8.89 -0.51
C VAL A 42 -14.55 -7.82 -1.51
N GLY A 43 -15.50 -6.96 -1.88
CA GLY A 43 -15.28 -5.77 -2.69
C GLY A 43 -15.11 -4.51 -1.85
N ILE A 44 -14.47 -3.48 -2.42
CA ILE A 44 -14.28 -2.17 -1.78
C ILE A 44 -15.59 -1.44 -1.43
N SER A 45 -16.71 -1.85 -2.04
CA SER A 45 -18.05 -1.31 -1.80
C SER A 45 -18.84 -2.03 -0.71
N ASP A 46 -18.32 -3.15 -0.19
CA ASP A 46 -19.04 -3.96 0.79
C ASP A 46 -19.06 -3.28 2.16
N GLU A 47 -20.17 -3.37 2.89
CA GLU A 47 -20.26 -2.80 4.24
C GLU A 47 -19.22 -3.38 5.20
N SER A 48 -18.88 -4.66 5.03
CA SER A 48 -17.81 -5.33 5.80
C SER A 48 -16.45 -4.69 5.58
N TRP A 49 -16.18 -4.15 4.39
CA TRP A 49 -14.93 -3.45 4.07
C TRP A 49 -14.74 -2.22 4.95
N MET A 50 -15.82 -1.54 5.36
CA MET A 50 -15.77 -0.34 6.19
C MET A 50 -15.40 -0.62 7.64
N GLU A 51 -15.63 -1.83 8.14
CA GLU A 51 -15.38 -2.20 9.53
C GLU A 51 -14.02 -2.90 9.74
N MET A 52 -13.38 -3.36 8.66
CA MET A 52 -12.10 -4.05 8.71
C MET A 52 -10.90 -3.11 8.93
N THR A 53 -9.97 -3.54 9.77
CA THR A 53 -8.61 -2.99 9.87
C THR A 53 -7.81 -3.21 8.58
N TYR A 54 -6.69 -2.51 8.41
CA TYR A 54 -5.83 -2.71 7.25
C TYR A 54 -5.38 -4.17 7.09
N THR A 55 -4.97 -4.82 8.18
CA THR A 55 -4.49 -6.21 8.15
C THR A 55 -5.60 -7.20 7.79
N GLU A 56 -6.83 -7.02 8.31
CA GLU A 56 -7.98 -7.86 7.96
C GLU A 56 -8.34 -7.73 6.47
N LYS A 57 -8.24 -6.51 5.91
CA LYS A 57 -8.46 -6.29 4.48
C LYS A 57 -7.42 -6.99 3.60
N VAL A 58 -6.15 -6.95 4.01
CA VAL A 58 -5.07 -7.68 3.30
C VAL A 58 -5.31 -9.20 3.37
N GLU A 59 -5.76 -9.71 4.51
CA GLU A 59 -6.09 -11.14 4.67
C GLU A 59 -7.28 -11.54 3.79
N ALA A 60 -8.34 -10.73 3.73
CA ALA A 60 -9.52 -10.97 2.88
C ALA A 60 -9.20 -11.01 1.37
N TYR A 61 -8.09 -10.39 0.95
CA TYR A 61 -7.60 -10.41 -0.43
C TYR A 61 -6.51 -11.48 -0.69
N SER A 62 -6.30 -12.41 0.25
CA SER A 62 -5.40 -13.54 0.03
C SER A 62 -6.11 -14.67 -0.70
N ILE A 63 -5.58 -15.07 -1.85
CA ILE A 63 -6.09 -16.19 -2.65
C ILE A 63 -5.58 -17.53 -2.07
N SER A 64 -6.40 -18.58 -2.01
CA SER A 64 -5.90 -19.88 -1.53
C SER A 64 -4.79 -20.43 -2.45
N GLN A 65 -3.84 -21.20 -1.89
CA GLN A 65 -2.72 -21.75 -2.67
C GLN A 65 -3.21 -22.67 -3.81
N GLU A 66 -4.25 -23.46 -3.57
CA GLU A 66 -4.87 -24.33 -4.58
C GLU A 66 -5.37 -23.52 -5.78
N ILE A 67 -6.08 -22.41 -5.53
CA ILE A 67 -6.57 -21.54 -6.60
C ILE A 67 -5.40 -20.83 -7.32
N LEU A 68 -4.41 -20.32 -6.58
CA LEU A 68 -3.24 -19.64 -7.17
C LEU A 68 -2.47 -20.52 -8.16
N GLU A 69 -2.35 -21.82 -7.86
CA GLU A 69 -1.68 -22.80 -8.71
C GLU A 69 -2.50 -23.13 -9.97
N ASP A 70 -3.83 -23.14 -9.85
CA ASP A 70 -4.75 -23.44 -10.95
C ASP A 70 -5.02 -22.24 -11.89
N MET A 71 -4.80 -21.01 -11.43
CA MET A 71 -5.01 -19.81 -12.25
C MET A 71 -4.09 -19.77 -13.47
N THR A 72 -4.58 -19.27 -14.60
CA THR A 72 -3.71 -18.89 -15.73
C THR A 72 -2.89 -17.65 -15.37
N THR A 73 -1.78 -17.41 -16.08
CA THR A 73 -0.93 -16.23 -15.80
C THR A 73 -1.69 -14.94 -16.10
N GLN A 74 -2.59 -14.95 -17.09
CA GLN A 74 -3.49 -13.85 -17.42
C GLN A 74 -4.48 -13.57 -16.28
N GLN A 75 -5.11 -14.61 -15.73
CA GLN A 75 -5.98 -14.49 -14.56
C GLN A 75 -5.22 -13.91 -13.37
N LEU A 76 -3.95 -14.30 -13.19
CA LEU A 76 -3.11 -13.83 -12.12
C LEU A 76 -2.71 -12.36 -12.27
N VAL A 77 -2.36 -11.93 -13.49
CA VAL A 77 -2.12 -10.51 -13.78
C VAL A 77 -3.38 -9.69 -13.50
N GLN A 78 -4.55 -10.16 -13.93
CA GLN A 78 -5.82 -9.48 -13.66
C GLN A 78 -6.08 -9.37 -12.15
N ALA A 79 -5.88 -10.45 -11.39
CA ALA A 79 -6.03 -10.45 -9.93
C ALA A 79 -5.08 -9.46 -9.25
N VAL A 80 -3.83 -9.33 -9.73
CA VAL A 80 -2.88 -8.32 -9.25
C VAL A 80 -3.39 -6.90 -9.56
N MET A 81 -3.87 -6.66 -10.79
CA MET A 81 -4.37 -5.35 -11.22
C MET A 81 -5.72 -4.94 -10.60
N ASP A 82 -6.41 -5.90 -9.99
CA ASP A 82 -7.63 -5.72 -9.21
C ASP A 82 -7.40 -5.63 -7.70
N TYR A 83 -6.16 -5.83 -7.25
CA TYR A 83 -5.80 -5.69 -5.85
C TYR A 83 -6.00 -4.23 -5.40
N PRO A 84 -6.89 -3.94 -4.43
CA PRO A 84 -7.31 -2.58 -4.11
C PRO A 84 -6.18 -1.74 -3.50
N PHE A 85 -5.18 -2.39 -2.90
CA PHE A 85 -4.03 -1.73 -2.29
C PHE A 85 -2.84 -1.58 -3.24
N LEU A 86 -3.03 -1.64 -4.57
CA LEU A 86 -1.99 -1.19 -5.50
C LEU A 86 -1.60 0.29 -5.26
N VAL A 87 -2.50 1.10 -4.70
CA VAL A 87 -2.17 2.46 -4.25
C VAL A 87 -1.05 2.48 -3.22
N ASP A 88 -0.82 1.41 -2.47
CA ASP A 88 0.31 1.34 -1.53
C ASP A 88 1.67 1.41 -2.22
N LEU A 89 1.76 1.21 -3.54
CA LEU A 89 2.98 1.47 -4.33
C LEU A 89 3.48 2.91 -4.16
N THR A 90 2.58 3.87 -3.87
CA THR A 90 2.87 5.31 -3.81
C THR A 90 2.73 5.90 -2.40
N LEU A 91 2.30 5.12 -1.41
CA LEU A 91 2.12 5.57 -0.03
C LEU A 91 3.39 5.48 0.83
N PHE A 92 4.49 4.99 0.26
CA PHE A 92 5.78 4.80 0.94
C PHE A 92 6.80 5.91 0.64
N ASN A 93 7.95 5.94 1.33
CA ASN A 93 8.94 7.02 1.08
C ASN A 93 9.60 6.87 -0.29
N THR A 94 9.73 5.63 -0.76
CA THR A 94 10.24 5.31 -2.09
C THR A 94 9.34 4.30 -2.79
N LEU A 95 9.41 4.25 -4.12
CA LEU A 95 8.67 3.27 -4.92
C LEU A 95 9.13 1.84 -4.64
N GLU A 96 10.41 1.64 -4.34
CA GLU A 96 10.95 0.34 -3.97
C GLU A 96 10.36 -0.15 -2.64
N GLU A 97 10.22 0.73 -1.65
CA GLU A 97 9.53 0.42 -0.38
C GLU A 97 8.05 0.08 -0.64
N GLY A 98 7.37 0.87 -1.47
CA GLY A 98 5.96 0.62 -1.83
C GLY A 98 5.78 -0.73 -2.55
N TYR A 99 6.61 -1.02 -3.54
CA TYR A 99 6.61 -2.29 -4.26
C TYR A 99 6.85 -3.47 -3.32
N ALA A 100 7.89 -3.39 -2.49
CA ALA A 100 8.22 -4.47 -1.56
C ALA A 100 7.11 -4.68 -0.51
N HIS A 101 6.40 -3.62 -0.10
CA HIS A 101 5.22 -3.74 0.77
C HIS A 101 4.06 -4.43 0.06
N VAL A 102 3.69 -3.99 -1.15
CA VAL A 102 2.61 -4.63 -1.94
C VAL A 102 2.93 -6.09 -2.24
N LEU A 103 4.18 -6.41 -2.60
CA LEU A 103 4.65 -7.79 -2.76
C LEU A 103 4.52 -8.61 -1.48
N SER A 104 4.74 -8.01 -0.30
CA SER A 104 4.55 -8.69 0.98
C SER A 104 3.08 -8.96 1.32
N CYS A 105 2.16 -8.14 0.83
CA CYS A 105 0.73 -8.26 1.10
C CYS A 105 -0.02 -9.11 0.07
N SER A 106 0.27 -8.96 -1.23
CA SER A 106 -0.42 -9.67 -2.31
C SER A 106 0.23 -11.01 -2.63
N ASN A 107 -0.43 -12.12 -2.30
CA ASN A 107 0.04 -13.45 -2.70
C ASN A 107 -0.08 -13.71 -4.21
N ALA A 108 -1.03 -13.05 -4.89
CA ALA A 108 -1.13 -13.05 -6.33
C ALA A 108 0.13 -12.46 -7.00
N LEU A 109 0.62 -11.30 -6.52
CA LEU A 109 1.84 -10.70 -7.06
C LEU A 109 3.08 -11.56 -6.79
N ARG A 110 3.17 -12.16 -5.60
CA ARG A 110 4.26 -13.11 -5.29
C ARG A 110 4.24 -14.33 -6.22
N GLU A 111 3.06 -14.84 -6.53
CA GLU A 111 2.95 -15.97 -7.45
C GLU A 111 3.30 -15.54 -8.88
N LEU A 112 2.91 -14.33 -9.30
CA LEU A 112 3.22 -13.80 -10.62
C LEU A 112 4.74 -13.67 -10.84
N GLU A 113 5.49 -13.19 -9.84
CA GLU A 113 6.95 -13.10 -9.91
C GLU A 113 7.65 -14.46 -10.03
N LYS A 114 7.03 -15.56 -9.58
CA LYS A 114 7.60 -16.91 -9.69
C LYS A 114 7.38 -17.51 -11.08
N ARG A 115 6.33 -17.08 -11.79
CA ARG A 115 5.96 -17.65 -13.09
C ARG A 115 6.94 -17.20 -14.16
N THR A 116 7.48 -18.16 -14.92
CA THR A 116 8.46 -17.89 -15.97
C THR A 116 7.92 -17.03 -17.10
N ASP A 117 6.61 -17.08 -17.34
CA ASP A 117 5.87 -16.25 -18.30
C ASP A 117 5.27 -14.98 -17.68
N GLY A 118 5.30 -14.84 -16.34
CA GLY A 118 4.63 -13.77 -15.60
C GLY A 118 4.98 -12.36 -16.07
N PHE A 119 6.27 -12.09 -16.28
CA PHE A 119 6.72 -10.79 -16.77
C PHE A 119 6.20 -10.45 -18.17
N MET A 120 6.25 -11.41 -19.10
CA MET A 120 5.78 -11.18 -20.46
C MET A 120 4.26 -11.05 -20.53
N THR A 121 3.52 -11.80 -19.71
CA THR A 121 2.07 -11.65 -19.60
C THR A 121 1.67 -10.29 -19.01
N LEU A 122 2.45 -9.75 -18.05
CA LEU A 122 2.23 -8.38 -17.56
C LEU A 122 2.49 -7.32 -18.64
N ILE A 123 3.51 -7.52 -19.48
CA ILE A 123 3.77 -6.63 -20.64
C ILE A 123 2.62 -6.69 -21.64
N GLU A 124 2.13 -7.89 -21.98
CA GLU A 124 0.98 -8.06 -22.88
C GLU A 124 -0.27 -7.37 -22.32
N TYR A 125 -0.53 -7.50 -21.02
CA TYR A 125 -1.61 -6.78 -20.36
C TYR A 125 -1.43 -5.25 -20.50
N TYR A 126 -0.24 -4.75 -20.17
CA TYR A 126 0.11 -3.32 -20.24
C TYR A 126 0.01 -2.75 -21.67
N GLU A 127 0.45 -3.50 -22.68
CA GLU A 127 0.33 -3.11 -24.09
C GLU A 127 -1.14 -2.84 -24.45
N ASN A 128 -2.06 -3.66 -23.95
CA ASN A 128 -3.49 -3.55 -24.21
C ASN A 128 -4.22 -2.53 -23.31
N MET A 129 -3.57 -1.97 -22.28
CA MET A 129 -4.18 -0.92 -21.47
C MET A 129 -4.37 0.36 -22.29
N PRO A 130 -5.55 1.00 -22.31
CA PRO A 130 -5.68 2.31 -22.93
C PRO A 130 -4.80 3.33 -22.20
N VAL A 131 -4.33 4.36 -22.92
CA VAL A 131 -3.73 5.56 -22.32
C VAL A 131 -4.84 6.61 -22.21
N PRO A 132 -5.35 6.89 -21.00
CA PRO A 132 -6.33 7.96 -20.83
C PRO A 132 -5.77 9.31 -21.32
N ILE A 133 -6.54 10.03 -22.14
CA ILE A 133 -6.16 11.35 -22.68
C ILE A 133 -6.95 12.51 -22.03
N LYS A 134 -7.82 12.18 -21.07
CA LYS A 134 -8.60 13.14 -20.26
C LYS A 134 -8.90 12.51 -18.90
N GLU A 135 -9.16 13.35 -17.89
CA GLU A 135 -9.69 12.87 -16.62
C GLU A 135 -11.18 12.53 -16.75
N GLU A 136 -11.59 11.44 -16.11
CA GLU A 136 -13.00 11.11 -15.88
C GLU A 136 -13.24 10.94 -14.37
N GLU A 137 -14.39 11.42 -13.89
CA GLU A 137 -14.68 11.43 -12.45
C GLU A 137 -14.73 10.01 -11.88
N GLY A 138 -13.93 9.76 -10.84
CA GLY A 138 -13.84 8.45 -10.19
C GLY A 138 -13.04 7.39 -10.96
N ASP A 139 -12.60 7.69 -12.19
CA ASP A 139 -11.73 6.80 -12.97
C ASP A 139 -10.29 6.87 -12.44
N ILE A 140 -9.74 5.68 -12.22
CA ILE A 140 -8.36 5.46 -11.76
C ILE A 140 -7.48 4.84 -12.86
N SER A 141 -7.91 4.88 -14.12
CA SER A 141 -7.17 4.27 -15.24
C SER A 141 -5.78 4.88 -15.42
N ILE A 142 -5.61 6.18 -15.16
CA ILE A 142 -4.31 6.86 -15.23
C ILE A 142 -3.35 6.25 -14.21
N ILE A 143 -3.79 6.14 -12.95
CA ILE A 143 -2.94 5.62 -11.88
C ILE A 143 -2.79 4.09 -11.98
N LYS A 144 -3.78 3.34 -12.48
CA LYS A 144 -3.64 1.92 -12.80
C LYS A 144 -2.57 1.68 -13.87
N LEU A 145 -2.51 2.53 -14.89
CA LEU A 145 -1.43 2.49 -15.87
C LEU A 145 -0.09 2.69 -15.16
N THR A 146 0.06 3.74 -14.35
CA THR A 146 1.27 3.97 -13.55
C THR A 146 1.62 2.81 -12.60
N PHE A 147 0.65 2.11 -12.02
CA PHE A 147 0.92 0.92 -11.20
C PHE A 147 1.48 -0.24 -12.03
N ALA A 148 0.89 -0.53 -13.20
CA ALA A 148 1.43 -1.55 -14.11
C ALA A 148 2.89 -1.25 -14.49
N GLU A 149 3.19 0.03 -14.70
CA GLU A 149 4.53 0.52 -15.01
C GLU A 149 5.54 0.30 -13.90
N ILE A 150 5.14 0.60 -12.66
CA ILE A 150 5.96 0.35 -11.46
C ILE A 150 6.19 -1.15 -11.31
N LEU A 151 5.17 -1.99 -11.50
CA LEU A 151 5.28 -3.45 -11.44
C LEU A 151 6.28 -3.96 -12.49
N ILE A 152 6.13 -3.54 -13.76
CA ILE A 152 7.03 -3.94 -14.85
C ILE A 152 8.48 -3.51 -14.51
N SER A 153 8.70 -2.28 -14.09
CA SER A 153 10.04 -1.78 -13.76
C SER A 153 10.69 -2.59 -12.63
N ASN A 154 9.93 -2.95 -11.58
CA ASN A 154 10.45 -3.73 -10.46
C ASN A 154 10.67 -5.21 -10.79
N MET A 155 9.87 -5.79 -11.70
CA MET A 155 10.05 -7.16 -12.17
C MET A 155 11.21 -7.28 -13.18
N ALA A 156 11.48 -6.24 -13.97
CA ALA A 156 12.53 -6.24 -14.99
C ALA A 156 13.92 -6.60 -14.43
N ASP A 157 14.23 -6.17 -13.20
CA ASP A 157 15.51 -6.46 -12.53
C ASP A 157 15.68 -7.94 -12.14
N LYS A 158 14.59 -8.73 -12.15
CA LYS A 158 14.54 -10.12 -11.69
C LYS A 158 14.45 -11.13 -12.82
N VAL A 159 14.27 -10.67 -14.06
CA VAL A 159 14.03 -11.54 -15.22
C VAL A 159 15.14 -11.42 -16.25
N THR A 160 15.37 -12.52 -16.98
CA THR A 160 16.21 -12.50 -18.18
C THR A 160 15.30 -12.50 -19.39
N VAL A 161 15.42 -11.48 -20.23
CA VAL A 161 14.71 -11.37 -21.50
C VAL A 161 15.67 -11.52 -22.67
N SER A 162 15.18 -12.08 -23.78
CA SER A 162 15.92 -12.08 -25.04
C SER A 162 16.00 -10.68 -25.65
N GLU A 163 16.97 -10.42 -26.53
CA GLU A 163 17.07 -9.16 -27.28
C GLU A 163 15.75 -8.83 -28.00
N LYS A 164 15.10 -9.83 -28.59
CA LYS A 164 13.82 -9.68 -29.26
C LYS A 164 12.72 -9.19 -28.30
N GLN A 165 12.63 -9.78 -27.11
CA GLN A 165 11.64 -9.36 -26.10
C GLN A 165 11.93 -7.96 -25.57
N LEU A 166 13.21 -7.59 -25.43
CA LEU A 166 13.60 -6.23 -25.05
C LEU A 166 13.19 -5.22 -26.12
N ASP A 167 13.42 -5.52 -27.40
CA ASP A 167 13.00 -4.67 -28.52
C ASP A 167 11.48 -4.50 -28.59
N GLU A 168 10.71 -5.56 -28.31
CA GLU A 168 9.25 -5.52 -28.23
C GLU A 168 8.79 -4.64 -27.05
N LEU A 169 9.40 -4.79 -25.87
CA LEU A 169 9.12 -3.99 -24.69
C LEU A 169 9.40 -2.49 -24.92
N ILE A 170 10.55 -2.16 -25.51
CA ILE A 170 10.91 -0.77 -25.83
C ILE A 170 9.85 -0.15 -26.76
N LYS A 171 9.41 -0.88 -27.80
CA LYS A 171 8.36 -0.39 -28.70
C LYS A 171 7.05 -0.10 -27.97
N VAL A 172 6.64 -0.98 -27.05
CA VAL A 172 5.42 -0.77 -26.26
C VAL A 172 5.57 0.48 -25.39
N ILE A 173 6.72 0.68 -24.75
CA ILE A 173 6.98 1.86 -23.91
C ILE A 173 6.97 3.14 -24.74
N ASP A 174 7.72 3.17 -25.85
CA ASP A 174 7.79 4.33 -26.74
C ASP A 174 6.41 4.73 -27.26
N GLN A 175 5.58 3.76 -27.65
CA GLN A 175 4.21 4.01 -28.09
C GLN A 175 3.34 4.62 -26.98
N LYS A 176 3.50 4.16 -25.73
CA LYS A 176 2.76 4.68 -24.58
C LYS A 176 3.23 6.08 -24.23
N ASP A 177 4.53 6.34 -24.27
CA ASP A 177 5.10 7.65 -24.03
C ASP A 177 4.67 8.68 -25.09
N ASP A 178 4.65 8.29 -26.37
CA ASP A 178 4.12 9.12 -27.46
C ASP A 178 2.63 9.48 -27.23
N GLN A 179 1.83 8.52 -26.76
CA GLN A 179 0.42 8.76 -26.43
C GLN A 179 0.26 9.68 -25.21
N LYS A 180 1.05 9.47 -24.15
CA LYS A 180 1.03 10.31 -22.95
C LYS A 180 1.51 11.74 -23.23
N ALA A 181 2.45 11.93 -24.15
CA ALA A 181 2.93 13.24 -24.56
C ALA A 181 1.81 14.13 -25.14
N LEU A 182 0.75 13.51 -25.71
CA LEU A 182 -0.44 14.22 -26.18
C LEU A 182 -1.33 14.73 -25.02
N ALA A 183 -1.10 14.26 -23.79
CA ALA A 183 -1.87 14.60 -22.58
C ALA A 183 -0.93 14.98 -21.41
N SER A 184 0.04 15.86 -21.67
CA SER A 184 1.07 16.27 -20.69
C SER A 184 0.52 16.91 -19.41
N GLU A 185 -0.71 17.43 -19.42
CA GLU A 185 -1.38 17.90 -18.20
C GLU A 185 -1.70 16.74 -17.22
N LEU A 186 -1.95 15.54 -17.76
CA LEU A 186 -2.29 14.34 -16.98
C LEU A 186 -1.04 13.61 -16.48
N TYR A 187 -0.06 13.43 -17.36
CA TYR A 187 1.11 12.60 -17.10
C TYR A 187 2.34 13.40 -16.66
N GLY A 188 2.32 14.73 -16.82
CA GLY A 188 3.49 15.58 -16.74
C GLY A 188 4.25 15.64 -18.08
N THR A 189 5.34 16.40 -18.08
CA THR A 189 6.20 16.58 -19.27
C THR A 189 7.35 15.58 -19.33
N GLU A 190 7.47 14.69 -18.36
CA GLU A 190 8.56 13.72 -18.22
C GLU A 190 7.99 12.29 -18.27
N SER A 191 8.68 11.35 -18.94
CA SER A 191 8.27 9.94 -19.02
C SER A 191 8.23 9.29 -17.64
N ASN A 192 7.11 8.65 -17.31
CA ASN A 192 6.87 7.96 -16.04
C ASN A 192 7.47 6.53 -15.99
N LEU A 193 7.78 5.95 -17.14
CA LEU A 193 8.47 4.65 -17.28
C LEU A 193 9.87 4.84 -17.82
N ARG A 194 10.87 4.35 -17.11
CA ARG A 194 12.22 4.15 -17.65
C ARG A 194 12.74 2.79 -17.22
N ILE A 195 12.49 1.77 -18.04
CA ILE A 195 13.06 0.44 -17.84
C ILE A 195 14.56 0.50 -18.15
N ALA A 196 15.36 -0.16 -17.29
CA ALA A 196 16.82 -0.22 -17.26
C ALA A 196 17.51 0.97 -16.56
N GLY A 197 17.68 0.85 -15.23
CA GLY A 197 18.83 1.45 -14.53
C GLY A 197 18.89 2.98 -14.42
N MET A 198 17.80 3.70 -14.67
CA MET A 198 17.73 5.15 -14.48
C MET A 198 17.01 5.49 -13.18
N GLN A 199 17.71 6.22 -12.32
CA GLN A 199 17.23 6.77 -11.05
C GLN A 199 15.82 7.35 -11.20
N VAL A 200 14.92 7.05 -10.24
CA VAL A 200 13.70 7.83 -9.99
C VAL A 200 14.08 9.30 -10.10
N TYR A 201 13.44 10.05 -11.01
CA TYR A 201 13.72 11.48 -11.15
C TYR A 201 13.54 12.13 -9.78
N ARG A 202 14.66 12.46 -9.13
CA ARG A 202 14.63 13.27 -7.92
C ARG A 202 14.43 14.68 -8.40
N ALA A 203 13.21 15.18 -8.23
CA ALA A 203 12.91 16.59 -8.43
C ALA A 203 14.03 17.43 -7.84
N GLU A 204 14.47 18.44 -8.59
CA GLU A 204 15.48 19.37 -8.10
C GLU A 204 15.05 19.91 -6.74
N PHE A 205 16.00 20.09 -5.84
CA PHE A 205 15.70 20.54 -4.48
C PHE A 205 16.73 21.52 -3.97
N THR A 206 16.30 22.35 -3.04
CA THR A 206 17.16 23.22 -2.24
C THR A 206 17.20 22.71 -0.80
N SER A 207 18.36 22.84 -0.15
CA SER A 207 18.53 22.43 1.25
C SER A 207 18.38 23.62 2.18
N HIS A 208 17.68 23.42 3.30
CA HIS A 208 17.41 24.45 4.30
C HIS A 208 17.63 23.91 5.72
N THR A 209 17.73 24.81 6.69
CA THR A 209 17.66 24.49 8.11
C THR A 209 16.48 25.23 8.71
N VAL A 210 15.57 24.50 9.35
CA VAL A 210 14.36 25.06 9.97
C VAL A 210 14.23 24.59 11.41
N LYS A 211 13.33 25.22 12.16
CA LYS A 211 13.00 24.80 13.53
C LYS A 211 11.92 23.72 13.48
N SER A 212 12.13 22.62 14.20
CA SER A 212 11.05 21.72 14.56
C SER A 212 10.03 22.45 15.44
N LEU A 213 8.84 21.87 15.60
CA LEU A 213 7.81 22.33 16.53
C LEU A 213 8.27 22.32 18.01
N LYS A 214 9.43 21.71 18.30
CA LYS A 214 10.09 21.71 19.62
C LYS A 214 11.29 22.68 19.70
N GLY A 215 11.53 23.48 18.65
CA GLY A 215 12.59 24.49 18.63
C GLY A 215 14.00 23.95 18.30
N VAL A 216 14.12 22.69 17.91
CA VAL A 216 15.39 22.06 17.48
C VAL A 216 15.66 22.40 16.01
N ASN A 217 16.91 22.71 15.66
CA ASN A 217 17.29 22.88 14.26
C ASN A 217 17.31 21.52 13.56
N VAL A 218 16.59 21.40 12.45
CA VAL A 218 16.58 20.20 11.61
C VAL A 218 16.87 20.58 10.15
N SER A 219 17.60 19.72 9.46
CA SER A 219 17.86 19.86 8.03
C SER A 219 16.67 19.34 7.23
N VAL A 220 16.21 20.15 6.27
CA VAL A 220 15.09 19.82 5.38
C VAL A 220 15.47 20.13 3.94
N ILE A 221 14.75 19.52 3.01
CA ILE A 221 14.83 19.85 1.59
C ILE A 221 13.51 20.47 1.13
N HIS A 222 13.55 21.28 0.09
CA HIS A 222 12.40 21.87 -0.59
C HIS A 222 12.51 21.52 -2.07
N TYR A 223 11.62 20.66 -2.55
CA TYR A 223 11.51 20.30 -3.96
C TYR A 223 11.02 21.49 -4.78
N LEU A 224 11.55 21.64 -5.99
CA LEU A 224 11.24 22.77 -6.87
C LEU A 224 10.00 22.54 -7.74
N SER A 225 9.49 21.30 -7.78
CA SER A 225 8.29 20.91 -8.48
C SER A 225 7.42 19.98 -7.63
N ASP A 226 6.12 20.02 -7.89
CA ASP A 226 5.11 19.16 -7.29
C ASP A 226 4.37 18.39 -8.40
N LEU A 227 3.51 17.47 -7.99
CA LEU A 227 2.59 16.76 -8.88
C LEU A 227 1.65 17.72 -9.63
N SER A 228 1.28 17.36 -10.85
CA SER A 228 0.22 18.05 -11.60
C SER A 228 -1.11 17.93 -10.87
N THR A 229 -2.07 18.84 -11.14
CA THR A 229 -3.41 18.76 -10.54
C THR A 229 -4.06 17.40 -10.81
N ALA A 230 -3.89 16.86 -12.01
CA ALA A 230 -4.46 15.58 -12.40
C ALA A 230 -3.84 14.41 -11.61
N GLN A 231 -2.51 14.37 -11.52
CA GLN A 231 -1.81 13.36 -10.71
C GLN A 231 -2.29 13.40 -9.24
N LYS A 232 -2.47 14.60 -8.68
CA LYS A 232 -2.98 14.75 -7.32
C LYS A 232 -4.39 14.19 -7.17
N ASN A 233 -5.28 14.48 -8.13
CA ASN A 233 -6.64 13.98 -8.13
C ASN A 233 -6.67 12.44 -8.19
N GLN A 234 -5.87 11.84 -9.07
CA GLN A 234 -5.78 10.40 -9.25
C GLN A 234 -5.31 9.67 -7.99
N GLU A 235 -4.25 10.17 -7.34
CA GLU A 235 -3.76 9.64 -6.06
C GLU A 235 -4.83 9.75 -4.95
N ASN A 236 -5.54 10.89 -4.88
CA ASN A 236 -6.60 11.07 -3.89
C ASN A 236 -7.79 10.11 -4.12
N ILE A 237 -8.19 9.90 -5.38
CA ILE A 237 -9.29 8.99 -5.73
C ILE A 237 -8.89 7.55 -5.39
N ALA A 238 -7.72 7.10 -5.84
CA ALA A 238 -7.22 5.75 -5.54
C ALA A 238 -7.09 5.51 -4.03
N TYR A 239 -6.57 6.49 -3.30
CA TYR A 239 -6.50 6.41 -1.84
C TYR A 239 -7.89 6.31 -1.20
N SER A 240 -8.86 7.11 -1.66
CA SER A 240 -10.21 7.11 -1.10
C SER A 240 -10.96 5.80 -1.38
N GLN A 241 -10.72 5.18 -2.53
CA GLN A 241 -11.29 3.87 -2.89
C GLN A 241 -10.72 2.74 -2.03
N ALA A 242 -9.41 2.73 -1.78
CA ALA A 242 -8.75 1.70 -0.96
C ALA A 242 -8.97 1.92 0.55
N TYR A 243 -9.03 3.17 0.99
CA TYR A 243 -9.14 3.60 2.39
C TYR A 243 -10.40 4.44 2.64
N PRO A 244 -11.61 3.92 2.41
CA PRO A 244 -12.85 4.71 2.52
C PRO A 244 -13.17 5.18 3.95
N GLN A 245 -12.55 4.58 4.98
CA GLN A 245 -12.64 5.06 6.37
C GLN A 245 -11.77 6.29 6.64
N ALA A 246 -10.78 6.56 5.80
CA ALA A 246 -9.87 7.67 5.99
C ALA A 246 -10.48 8.97 5.44
N THR A 247 -10.23 10.07 6.14
CA THR A 247 -10.61 11.41 5.67
C THR A 247 -9.39 12.12 5.11
N ILE A 248 -9.41 12.47 3.82
CA ILE A 248 -8.37 13.31 3.23
C ILE A 248 -8.47 14.73 3.81
N LEU A 249 -7.38 15.22 4.39
CA LEU A 249 -7.24 16.58 4.94
C LEU A 249 -6.42 17.50 4.04
N GLY A 250 -5.60 16.93 3.16
CA GLY A 250 -4.78 17.65 2.20
C GLY A 250 -4.48 16.75 1.00
N THR A 251 -4.48 17.35 -0.18
CA THR A 251 -4.24 16.65 -1.45
C THR A 251 -2.86 15.98 -1.49
N ALA A 252 -2.71 14.96 -2.35
CA ALA A 252 -1.44 14.37 -2.68
C ALA A 252 -0.40 15.42 -3.11
N THR A 253 0.86 15.18 -2.76
CA THR A 253 1.97 16.10 -3.01
C THR A 253 3.31 15.45 -2.69
N THR A 254 4.35 15.87 -3.39
CA THR A 254 5.75 15.50 -3.10
C THR A 254 6.46 16.52 -2.19
N MET A 255 5.82 17.64 -1.87
CA MET A 255 6.48 18.80 -1.23
C MET A 255 6.86 18.56 0.23
N TYR A 256 6.14 17.70 0.94
CA TYR A 256 6.42 17.34 2.32
C TYR A 256 6.05 15.90 2.62
N ASN A 257 6.71 15.33 3.63
CA ASN A 257 6.47 13.96 4.09
C ASN A 257 5.84 13.91 5.50
N CYS A 258 5.60 12.69 5.95
CA CYS A 258 5.03 12.37 7.26
C CYS A 258 5.80 12.99 8.43
N ALA A 259 7.13 12.92 8.38
CA ALA A 259 8.02 13.45 9.41
C ALA A 259 7.93 14.97 9.52
N SER A 260 8.00 15.66 8.38
CA SER A 260 7.90 17.12 8.33
C SER A 260 6.54 17.60 8.79
N TYR A 261 5.45 16.95 8.36
CA TYR A 261 4.11 17.26 8.85
C TYR A 261 4.03 17.11 10.38
N ALA A 262 4.50 15.98 10.91
CA ALA A 262 4.36 15.68 12.32
C ALA A 262 5.20 16.61 13.22
N MET A 263 6.39 16.99 12.75
CA MET A 263 7.44 17.56 13.60
C MET A 263 7.92 18.95 13.21
N VAL A 264 7.62 19.45 12.02
CA VAL A 264 8.10 20.75 11.51
C VAL A 264 6.92 21.69 11.24
N ASN A 265 6.00 21.31 10.35
CA ASN A 265 4.88 22.18 9.95
C ASN A 265 3.64 21.35 9.60
N ARG A 266 2.58 21.50 10.40
CA ARG A 266 1.30 20.78 10.26
C ARG A 266 0.33 21.43 9.26
N SER A 267 0.80 22.32 8.40
CA SER A 267 0.02 22.95 7.33
C SER A 267 -0.02 22.07 6.07
N THR A 268 -1.13 22.12 5.34
CA THR A 268 -1.23 21.52 4.00
C THR A 268 -0.44 22.29 2.95
N SER A 269 -0.01 23.51 3.25
CA SER A 269 0.92 24.31 2.43
C SER A 269 2.39 24.15 2.85
N ASN A 270 2.72 23.08 3.59
CA ASN A 270 4.10 22.77 3.96
C ASN A 270 4.92 22.45 2.70
N ILE A 271 6.12 23.02 2.61
CA ILE A 271 7.04 22.86 1.47
C ILE A 271 8.36 22.16 1.86
N TYR A 272 8.46 21.72 3.11
CA TYR A 272 9.68 21.10 3.63
C TYR A 272 9.51 19.60 3.73
N TRP A 273 10.49 18.88 3.21
CA TRP A 273 10.65 17.45 3.38
C TRP A 273 11.75 17.15 4.39
N LEU A 274 11.48 16.30 5.37
CA LEU A 274 12.39 15.97 6.46
C LEU A 274 12.89 14.53 6.32
N ASN A 275 14.16 14.36 5.94
CA ASN A 275 14.77 13.04 5.72
C ASN A 275 14.99 12.25 7.02
N ASN A 276 15.19 12.94 8.15
CA ASN A 276 15.37 12.26 9.43
C ASN A 276 14.01 12.07 10.12
N LEU A 277 13.51 10.83 10.08
CA LEU A 277 12.22 10.48 10.66
C LEU A 277 12.25 10.38 12.20
N SER A 278 13.40 10.49 12.86
CA SER A 278 13.53 10.33 14.32
C SER A 278 12.85 11.45 15.10
N PRO A 279 11.81 11.15 15.91
CA PRO A 279 11.18 12.17 16.75
C PRO A 279 12.13 12.75 17.81
N THR A 280 13.03 11.92 18.35
CA THR A 280 14.05 12.38 19.30
C THR A 280 15.00 13.40 18.66
N ALA A 281 15.41 13.19 17.41
CA ALA A 281 16.26 14.14 16.70
C ALA A 281 15.56 15.49 16.45
N ALA A 282 14.23 15.49 16.36
CA ALA A 282 13.41 16.69 16.29
C ALA A 282 13.05 17.29 17.66
N GLY A 283 13.55 16.73 18.77
CA GLY A 283 13.36 17.24 20.13
C GLY A 283 12.16 16.68 20.89
N TYR A 284 11.52 15.62 20.39
CA TYR A 284 10.40 14.97 21.10
C TYR A 284 10.91 13.96 22.12
N THR A 285 10.18 13.83 23.24
CA THR A 285 10.50 12.87 24.31
C THR A 285 9.72 11.58 24.11
N ARG A 286 10.42 10.44 24.12
CA ARG A 286 9.80 9.11 24.01
C ARG A 286 8.96 8.80 25.26
N LEU A 287 7.71 8.41 25.05
CA LEU A 287 6.78 7.99 26.11
C LEU A 287 6.73 6.46 26.28
N GLY A 288 6.92 5.70 25.20
CA GLY A 288 6.90 4.23 25.21
C GLY A 288 5.97 3.65 24.15
N SER A 289 5.70 2.35 24.19
CA SER A 289 4.94 1.62 23.17
C SER A 289 3.49 1.26 23.55
N SER A 290 3.08 1.51 24.79
CA SER A 290 1.69 1.28 25.20
C SER A 290 0.74 2.25 24.50
N LEU A 291 -0.42 1.77 24.04
CA LEU A 291 -1.49 2.61 23.47
C LEU A 291 -1.96 3.70 24.45
N THR A 292 -1.84 3.47 25.76
CA THR A 292 -2.14 4.47 26.80
C THR A 292 -1.21 5.69 26.77
N ASN A 293 -0.09 5.61 26.06
CA ASN A 293 0.83 6.73 25.86
C ASN A 293 0.40 7.65 24.70
N ALA A 294 -0.62 7.29 23.93
CA ALA A 294 -1.16 8.16 22.90
C ALA A 294 -1.74 9.42 23.56
N THR A 295 -1.26 10.59 23.14
CA THR A 295 -1.74 11.87 23.64
C THR A 295 -2.02 12.80 22.46
N ALA A 296 -3.19 13.44 22.43
CA ALA A 296 -3.53 14.40 21.39
C ALA A 296 -2.43 15.48 21.21
N GLY A 297 -2.04 15.73 19.97
CA GLY A 297 -0.93 16.60 19.60
C GLY A 297 0.46 15.95 19.67
N GLY A 298 0.58 14.79 20.31
CA GLY A 298 1.79 13.97 20.34
C GLY A 298 2.09 13.29 19.00
N VAL A 299 3.25 12.65 18.91
CA VAL A 299 3.74 11.97 17.72
C VAL A 299 3.68 10.46 17.93
N ILE A 300 3.22 9.75 16.92
CA ILE A 300 3.30 8.30 16.82
C ILE A 300 4.35 7.93 15.78
N TYR A 301 5.15 6.91 16.08
CA TYR A 301 6.14 6.34 15.20
C TYR A 301 5.81 4.87 14.96
N TYR A 302 5.60 4.50 13.70
CA TYR A 302 5.40 3.13 13.25
C TYR A 302 6.77 2.56 12.94
N THR A 303 7.34 1.82 13.89
CA THR A 303 8.58 1.09 13.72
C THR A 303 8.34 -0.11 12.83
N ARG A 304 9.03 -0.13 11.70
CA ARG A 304 9.16 -1.35 10.89
C ARG A 304 10.56 -1.91 11.07
N THR A 305 10.63 -3.21 11.35
CA THR A 305 11.89 -3.97 11.42
C THR A 305 12.26 -4.61 10.09
N ASP A 306 11.34 -4.56 9.12
CA ASP A 306 11.62 -4.90 7.73
C ASP A 306 12.28 -3.71 7.00
N SER A 307 12.62 -3.92 5.73
CA SER A 307 13.26 -2.91 4.89
C SER A 307 12.31 -1.82 4.38
N LEU A 308 11.05 -1.78 4.81
CA LEU A 308 9.98 -0.97 4.18
C LEU A 308 9.84 0.44 4.78
N GLY A 309 10.87 0.90 5.51
CA GLY A 309 10.91 2.24 6.09
C GLY A 309 9.93 2.44 7.25
N SER A 310 10.24 3.35 8.17
CA SER A 310 9.31 3.69 9.26
C SER A 310 8.37 4.82 8.86
N HIS A 311 7.29 5.02 9.61
CA HIS A 311 6.31 6.08 9.37
C HIS A 311 6.01 6.88 10.62
N VAL A 312 5.57 8.13 10.44
CA VAL A 312 5.33 9.07 11.53
C VAL A 312 3.98 9.75 11.37
N GLY A 313 3.22 9.87 12.45
CA GLY A 313 1.94 10.56 12.46
C GLY A 313 1.76 11.44 13.68
N VAL A 314 0.72 12.26 13.64
CA VAL A 314 0.27 13.06 14.78
C VAL A 314 -0.95 12.38 15.37
N VAL A 315 -0.94 12.14 16.69
CA VAL A 315 -2.14 11.71 17.40
C VAL A 315 -3.12 12.87 17.42
N HIS A 316 -4.23 12.74 16.69
CA HIS A 316 -5.28 13.75 16.64
C HIS A 316 -6.22 13.66 17.85
N SER A 317 -6.71 12.47 18.16
CA SER A 317 -7.61 12.23 19.30
C SER A 317 -7.47 10.81 19.84
N THR A 318 -7.89 10.61 21.09
CA THR A 318 -7.87 9.32 21.81
C THR A 318 -9.23 9.02 22.43
N ASN A 319 -10.32 9.50 21.81
CA ASN A 319 -11.67 9.45 22.36
C ASN A 319 -12.37 8.14 22.01
N GLY A 320 -13.26 7.66 22.89
CA GLY A 320 -14.11 6.51 22.61
C GLY A 320 -13.34 5.18 22.41
N GLY A 321 -12.13 5.06 22.98
CA GLY A 321 -11.29 3.88 22.81
C GLY A 321 -10.54 3.81 21.47
N LYS A 322 -10.71 4.80 20.60
CA LYS A 322 -10.05 4.89 19.29
C LYS A 322 -8.91 5.89 19.32
N ILE A 323 -7.82 5.58 18.63
CA ILE A 323 -6.69 6.50 18.42
C ILE A 323 -6.72 6.95 16.97
N ILE A 324 -7.09 8.21 16.76
CA ILE A 324 -7.14 8.82 15.44
C ILE A 324 -5.82 9.51 15.16
N ILE A 325 -5.23 9.20 14.00
CA ILE A 325 -3.94 9.71 13.55
C ILE A 325 -4.15 10.62 12.34
N ARG A 326 -3.31 11.64 12.21
CA ARG A 326 -3.11 12.41 10.98
C ARG A 326 -1.70 12.18 10.48
N SER A 327 -1.56 11.68 9.26
CA SER A 327 -0.25 11.47 8.64
C SER A 327 -0.28 11.63 7.14
N LYS A 328 0.80 12.17 6.58
CA LYS A 328 1.04 12.26 5.14
C LYS A 328 1.53 10.91 4.64
N MET A 329 0.89 10.34 3.63
CA MET A 329 1.28 9.05 3.06
C MET A 329 2.13 9.28 1.82
N GLY A 330 3.37 8.76 1.77
CA GLY A 330 4.29 8.83 0.64
C GLY A 330 4.13 10.07 -0.25
N ILE A 331 3.79 9.85 -1.53
CA ILE A 331 3.34 10.92 -2.45
C ILE A 331 1.83 11.18 -2.37
N GLY A 332 1.04 10.22 -1.85
CA GLY A 332 -0.41 10.32 -1.63
C GLY A 332 -0.87 11.40 -0.61
N PRO A 333 -2.15 11.41 -0.21
CA PRO A 333 -2.70 12.51 0.57
C PRO A 333 -2.18 12.61 2.02
N LEU A 334 -2.43 13.77 2.63
CA LEU A 334 -2.51 13.89 4.08
C LEU A 334 -3.87 13.36 4.53
N ALA A 335 -3.87 12.29 5.30
CA ALA A 335 -5.10 11.62 5.72
C ALA A 335 -5.25 11.58 7.24
N GLN A 336 -6.51 11.57 7.68
CA GLN A 336 -6.92 11.23 9.03
C GLN A 336 -7.52 9.82 9.03
N HIS A 337 -7.01 8.94 9.88
CA HIS A 337 -7.44 7.54 9.93
C HIS A 337 -7.22 6.95 11.32
N GLU A 338 -7.84 5.81 11.62
CA GLU A 338 -7.52 5.06 12.83
C GLU A 338 -6.12 4.43 12.73
N ILE A 339 -5.47 4.23 13.87
CA ILE A 339 -4.11 3.70 13.95
C ILE A 339 -3.91 2.37 13.21
N GLN A 340 -4.93 1.50 13.20
CA GLN A 340 -4.90 0.18 12.57
C GLN A 340 -5.25 0.20 11.08
N MET A 341 -5.63 1.36 10.54
CA MET A 341 -5.91 1.56 9.12
C MET A 341 -4.68 2.03 8.33
N CYS A 342 -3.54 2.21 9.00
CA CYS A 342 -2.32 2.65 8.35
C CYS A 342 -1.63 1.46 7.63
N PRO A 343 -1.17 1.60 6.38
CA PRO A 343 -0.41 0.53 5.71
C PRO A 343 0.92 0.20 6.40
N TYR A 344 1.41 1.09 7.27
CA TYR A 344 2.59 0.86 8.11
C TYR A 344 2.30 0.12 9.42
N TYR A 345 1.04 -0.23 9.69
CA TYR A 345 0.66 -0.91 10.92
C TYR A 345 0.97 -2.41 10.85
N LEU A 346 1.87 -2.86 11.73
CA LEU A 346 2.26 -4.28 11.89
C LEU A 346 1.76 -4.88 13.21
N GLY A 347 0.78 -4.25 13.84
CA GLY A 347 0.36 -4.58 15.21
C GLY A 347 0.94 -3.64 16.27
N ASN A 348 0.40 -3.74 17.48
CA ASN A 348 0.72 -2.83 18.58
C ASN A 348 2.21 -2.83 18.99
N GLY A 349 2.93 -3.93 18.76
CA GLY A 349 4.35 -4.05 19.08
C GLY A 349 5.26 -3.11 18.28
N GLY A 350 4.80 -2.66 17.11
CA GLY A 350 5.54 -1.74 16.24
C GLY A 350 5.30 -0.25 16.52
N LEU A 351 4.58 0.10 17.60
CA LEU A 351 4.19 1.49 17.86
C LEU A 351 5.03 2.13 18.96
N ILE A 352 5.48 3.37 18.73
CA ILE A 352 6.16 4.18 19.75
C ILE A 352 5.56 5.58 19.80
N PHE A 353 5.22 6.05 20.99
CA PHE A 353 4.62 7.36 21.23
C PHE A 353 5.65 8.36 21.78
N TYR A 354 5.49 9.62 21.40
CA TYR A 354 6.35 10.74 21.74
C TYR A 354 5.55 12.01 22.04
N LYS A 355 6.08 12.93 22.87
CA LYS A 355 5.48 14.25 23.10
C LYS A 355 6.46 15.41 23.09
#